data_AF-A0A2E4HRC7-F1
#
_entry.id   AF-A0A2E4HRC7-F1
#
_cell.length_a   1.000
_cell.length_b   1.000
_cell.length_c   1.000
_cell.angle_alpha   90.00
_cell.angle_beta   90.00
_cell.angle_gamma   90.00
#
_symmetry.space_group_name_H-M   'P 1'
#
loop_
_entity.id
_entity.type
_entity.pdbx_description
1 polymer ?
#
loop_
_entity_poly.entity_id
_entity_poly.type
_entity_poly.pdbx_seq_one_letter_code
_entity_poly.pdbx_strand_id
1 'polypeptide(L)' 'MKYLGIAMHIAKSGRLIIKCESETSANSFIFDKRGNKIAKIQEIFGPINSPYISAITLSEKAKRVIGKKVYKD' A
#
# COMPACT_ATOMS: atom_id res chain seq x y z
N MET A 1 -13.79 0.50 -3.18
CA MET A 1 -12.69 -0.33 -2.65
C MET A 1 -12.31 -1.47 -3.60
N LYS A 2 -11.20 -1.29 -4.32
CA LYS A 2 -10.64 -2.27 -5.26
C LYS A 2 -9.37 -2.88 -4.68
N TYR A 3 -9.14 -4.16 -4.98
CA TYR A 3 -7.90 -4.84 -4.60
C TYR A 3 -6.70 -4.09 -5.20
N LEU A 4 -5.71 -3.77 -4.35
CA LEU A 4 -4.51 -3.05 -4.76
C LEU A 4 -3.31 -4.00 -4.94
N GLY A 5 -3.10 -4.87 -3.95
CA GLY A 5 -1.94 -5.75 -3.88
C GLY A 5 -1.70 -6.28 -2.47
N ILE A 6 -0.48 -6.77 -2.24
CA ILE A 6 -0.05 -7.33 -0.95
C ILE A 6 0.92 -6.37 -0.25
N ALA A 7 0.63 -6.03 1.00
CA ALA A 7 1.55 -5.29 1.85
C ALA A 7 2.72 -6.20 2.28
N MET A 8 3.93 -5.87 1.85
CA MET A 8 5.10 -6.73 1.98
C MET A 8 5.78 -6.55 3.33
N HIS A 9 6.16 -5.32 3.66
CA HIS A 9 6.79 -4.98 4.92
C HIS A 9 6.73 -3.46 5.15
N ILE A 10 7.15 -3.03 6.34
CA ILE A 10 7.46 -1.62 6.61
C ILE A 10 8.98 -1.44 6.48
N ALA A 11 9.41 -0.59 5.55
CA ALA A 11 10.82 -0.25 5.36
C ALA A 11 11.38 0.48 6.60
N LYS A 12 12.70 0.53 6.74
CA LYS A 12 13.36 1.26 7.85
C LYS A 12 12.95 2.75 7.92
N SER A 13 12.54 3.33 6.80
CA SER A 13 12.00 4.69 6.71
C SER A 13 10.57 4.84 7.27
N GLY A 14 9.95 3.76 7.76
CA GLY A 14 8.55 3.75 8.20
C GLY A 14 7.54 3.62 7.06
N ARG A 15 7.99 3.49 5.81
CA ARG A 15 7.11 3.41 4.64
C ARG A 15 6.56 2.01 4.45
N LEU A 16 5.26 1.91 4.17
CA LEU A 16 4.63 0.66 3.79
C LEU A 16 4.98 0.35 2.34
N ILE A 17 5.62 -0.81 2.13
CA ILE A 17 5.95 -1.32 0.80
C ILE A 17 4.89 -2.33 0.37
N ILE A 18 4.32 -2.12 -0.81
CA ILE A 18 3.28 -2.99 -1.37
C ILE A 18 3.72 -3.48 -2.74
N LYS A 19 3.56 -4.77 -3.01
CA LYS A 19 3.63 -5.30 -4.37
C LYS A 19 2.29 -5.06 -5.05
N CYS A 20 2.27 -4.22 -6.07
CA CYS A 20 1.06 -3.79 -6.75
C CYS A 20 0.66 -4.83 -7.81
N GLU A 21 -0.60 -5.25 -7.77
CA GLU A 21 -1.16 -6.24 -8.71
C GLU A 21 -2.33 -5.64 -9.51
N SER A 22 -2.54 -4.34 -9.40
CA SER A 22 -3.60 -3.59 -10.09
C SER A 22 -3.10 -2.20 -10.51
N GLU A 23 -3.75 -1.57 -11.47
CA GLU A 23 -3.43 -0.19 -11.84
C GLU A 23 -3.73 0.76 -10.68
N THR A 24 -2.87 1.75 -10.45
CA THR A 24 -3.14 2.80 -9.46
C THR A 24 -2.41 4.10 -9.81
N SER A 25 -2.86 5.19 -9.20
CA SER A 25 -2.25 6.52 -9.30
C SER A 25 -1.62 6.95 -7.97
N ALA A 26 -0.63 7.84 -8.06
CA ALA A 26 -0.02 8.49 -6.90
C ALA A 26 -1.04 9.34 -6.12
N ASN A 27 -0.72 9.70 -4.87
CA ASN A 27 -1.57 10.47 -3.95
C ASN A 27 -2.89 9.82 -3.50
N SER A 28 -3.18 8.59 -3.93
CA SER A 28 -4.32 7.82 -3.45
C SER A 28 -4.12 7.26 -2.04
N PHE A 29 -5.21 7.00 -1.32
CA PHE A 29 -5.17 6.35 -0.01
C PHE A 29 -5.25 4.83 -0.13
N ILE A 30 -4.59 4.15 0.81
CA ILE A 30 -4.61 2.70 0.96
C ILE A 30 -5.43 2.36 2.19
N PHE A 31 -6.21 1.30 2.07
CA PHE A 31 -7.14 0.82 3.07
C PHE A 31 -6.90 -0.65 3.39
N ASP A 32 -7.26 -1.05 4.62
CA ASP A 32 -7.35 -2.46 4.99
C ASP A 32 -8.67 -3.09 4.50
N LYS A 33 -8.84 -4.41 4.71
CA LYS A 33 -10.06 -5.13 4.32
C LYS A 33 -11.35 -4.66 5.01
N ARG A 34 -11.24 -3.86 6.08
CA ARG A 34 -12.37 -3.33 6.86
C ARG A 34 -12.70 -1.89 6.46
N GLY A 35 -12.02 -1.33 5.47
CA GLY A 35 -12.21 0.06 5.05
C GLY A 35 -11.48 1.10 5.90
N ASN A 36 -10.59 0.68 6.80
CA ASN A 36 -9.78 1.64 7.55
C ASN A 36 -8.67 2.17 6.67
N LYS A 37 -8.51 3.50 6.64
CA LYS A 37 -7.40 4.17 5.96
C LYS A 37 -6.09 3.93 6.71
N ILE A 38 -5.06 3.41 6.03
CA ILE A 38 -3.80 2.97 6.68
C ILE A 38 -2.54 3.68 6.17
N ALA A 39 -2.53 4.11 4.91
CA ALA A 39 -1.37 4.75 4.30
C ALA A 39 -1.78 5.66 3.13
N LYS A 40 -0.87 6.55 2.71
CA LYS A 40 -1.01 7.38 1.50
C LYS A 40 0.08 7.03 0.51
N ILE A 41 -0.28 6.74 -0.74
CA ILE A 41 0.67 6.48 -1.83
C ILE A 41 1.48 7.75 -2.09
N GLN A 42 2.80 7.62 -2.04
CA GLN A 42 3.72 8.72 -2.29
C GLN A 42 4.57 8.48 -3.55
N GLU A 43 4.89 7.22 -3.85
CA GLU A 43 5.68 6.85 -5.02
C GLU A 43 5.31 5.46 -5.52
N ILE A 44 5.36 5.28 -6.84
CA ILE A 44 5.20 4.01 -7.55
C ILE A 44 6.48 3.81 -8.35
N PHE A 45 7.13 2.66 -8.21
CA PHE A 45 8.45 2.39 -8.79
C PHE A 45 8.60 0.93 -9.22
N GLY A 46 9.65 0.63 -9.99
CA GLY A 46 9.93 -0.74 -10.46
C GLY A 46 9.23 -1.10 -11.78
N PRO A 47 9.04 -2.40 -12.07
CA PRO A 47 8.54 -2.88 -13.35
C PRO A 47 7.13 -2.36 -13.66
N ILE A 48 6.88 -1.96 -14.91
CA ILE A 48 5.59 -1.40 -15.35
C ILE A 48 4.44 -2.40 -15.12
N ASN A 49 4.67 -3.69 -15.39
CA ASN A 49 3.63 -4.72 -15.29
C ASN A 49 3.37 -5.22 -13.85
N SER A 50 4.26 -4.92 -12.89
CA SER A 50 4.14 -5.35 -11.50
C SER A 50 4.93 -4.40 -10.60
N PRO A 51 4.50 -3.12 -10.47
CA PRO A 51 5.27 -2.12 -9.76
C PRO A 51 5.19 -2.34 -8.24
N TYR A 52 6.09 -1.67 -7.53
CA TYR A 52 6.04 -1.51 -6.10
C TYR A 52 5.48 -0.14 -5.74
N ILE A 53 4.79 -0.08 -4.62
CA ILE A 53 4.27 1.16 -4.05
C ILE A 53 5.00 1.44 -2.74
N SER A 54 5.45 2.68 -2.61
CA SER A 54 6.04 3.24 -1.42
C SER A 54 5.04 4.22 -0.80
N ALA A 55 4.51 3.89 0.38
CA ALA A 55 3.42 4.66 1.00
C ALA A 55 3.76 5.14 2.42
N ILE A 56 3.33 6.35 2.74
CA ILE A 56 3.48 6.93 4.09
C ILE A 56 2.40 6.33 4.98
N THR A 57 2.77 5.64 6.05
CA THR A 57 1.82 5.07 7.02
C THR A 57 1.16 6.17 7.85
N LEU A 58 -0.14 6.07 8.08
CA LEU A 58 -0.90 7.05 8.87
C LEU A 58 -0.94 6.73 10.36
N SER A 59 -0.66 5.48 10.73
CA SER A 59 -0.56 5.05 12.14
C SER A 59 0.16 3.71 12.24
N GLU A 60 0.54 3.32 13.46
CA GLU A 60 1.11 2.00 13.75
C GLU A 60 0.19 0.84 13.35
N LYS A 61 -1.13 1.08 13.20
CA LYS A 61 -2.09 0.05 12.76
C LYS A 61 -1.75 -0.47 11.36
N ALA A 62 -0.98 0.26 10.55
CA ALA A 62 -0.47 -0.21 9.26
C ALA A 62 0.37 -1.49 9.38
N LYS A 63 1.04 -1.74 10.53
CA LYS A 63 1.76 -3.00 10.78
C LYS A 63 0.85 -4.23 10.70
N ARG A 64 -0.45 -4.07 10.96
CA ARG A 64 -1.43 -5.18 10.98
C ARG A 64 -1.74 -5.74 9.60
N VAL A 65 -1.41 -5.01 8.52
CA VAL A 65 -1.65 -5.45 7.15
C VAL A 65 -0.45 -6.10 6.49
N ILE A 66 0.71 -6.17 7.15
CA ILE A 66 1.88 -6.88 6.63
C ILE A 66 1.49 -8.34 6.32
N GLY A 67 1.83 -8.79 5.11
CA GLY A 67 1.47 -10.09 4.56
C GLY A 67 0.02 -10.22 4.06
N LYS A 68 -0.76 -9.14 4.02
CA LYS A 68 -2.20 -9.17 3.69
C LYS A 68 -2.54 -8.32 2.48
N LYS A 69 -3.71 -8.62 1.90
CA LYS A 69 -4.35 -7.82 0.87
C LYS A 69 -4.68 -6.42 1.39
N VAL A 70 -4.33 -5.41 0.62
CA VAL A 70 -4.69 -4.01 0.81
C VAL A 70 -5.48 -3.51 -0.39
N TYR A 71 -6.18 -2.40 -0.19
CA TYR A 71 -7.17 -1.91 -1.13
C TYR A 71 -6.94 -0.42 -1.38
N LYS A 72 -7.35 0.04 -2.54
CA LYS A 72 -7.56 1.47 -2.83
C LYS A 72 -9.05 1.74 -2.92
N ASP A 73 -9.44 3.00 -2.98
CA ASP A 73 -10.82 3.34 -3.30
C ASP A 73 -11.19 2.85 -4.71
#